data_AF-A0A3Q9F9P1-F1
#
_entry.id   AF-A0A3Q9F9P1-F1
#
_cell.length_a   1.000
_cell.length_b   1.000
_cell.length_c   1.000
_cell.angle_alpha   90.00
_cell.angle_beta   90.00
_cell.angle_gamma   90.00
#
_symmetry.space_group_name_H-M   'P 1'
#
loop_
_entity.id
_entity.type
_entity.pdbx_description
1 polymer ?
#
loop_
_entity_poly.entity_id
_entity_poly.type
_entity_poly.pdbx_seq_one_letter_code
_entity_poly.pdbx_strand_id
1 'polypeptide(L)'
;MPFHRRGPSLALAAPDGHPRHPLSARVARAALFAALLVVCAAVAAPPPAAAAAAARPVVVIPVNGAIGPASADFIVRSLDRAARERAPLAILQLDTPGGLDTSMRQIIKAILGSPVPVAAFVAPSGARAASAGTYIVYASHFAAMAPGTNLGAASPVQIGVGGATPPGGNPAAPRAPPAGTPGASGTSGTTPTALPTDTQSTEIRKAMQDASAYIRGLAQLRGRNAEWAERAVREAVSLSANEARAQHVVDLIALDPADLARQLDGHSATTTAGTLHLATAHAPLVVVEPDWRSRFLSIIADPNVALILLTIGIYGLFFEFANPGFVLPGLVGTICLLIGLFAMQLLPISYAGLGLVLLGLGCLVAEAFLPTFGVLGFGGIVSFTIGALMLIDTDVPGYGIPWPVIGSLALGGGLLVAGVSSVALRARRRPVVTGAEAMVGSIGEVLDDGLLADQPHGAAGPAPSAAGWARVHGERWRVASSVPLAAGCRVRVTGRQGLMLTVAPLYDVPAQEQQHQGEPT
;
A
#
# COMPACT_ATOMS: atom_id res chain seq x y z
N MET A 1 78.79 74.52 29.36
CA MET A 1 79.89 74.12 30.27
C MET A 1 80.83 73.17 29.53
N PRO A 2 82.14 73.19 29.85
CA PRO A 2 83.21 73.35 28.85
C PRO A 2 84.11 72.11 28.67
N PHE A 3 84.85 72.04 27.54
CA PHE A 3 86.22 71.50 27.35
C PHE A 3 86.44 69.98 27.65
N HIS A 4 87.32 69.19 27.02
CA HIS A 4 88.66 69.47 26.50
C HIS A 4 89.12 68.34 25.54
N ARG A 5 89.93 68.76 24.54
CA ARG A 5 90.83 68.00 23.65
C ARG A 5 91.65 66.88 24.32
N ARG A 6 92.04 65.86 23.52
CA ARG A 6 93.44 65.48 23.18
C ARG A 6 93.48 64.32 22.16
N GLY A 7 94.22 64.47 21.06
CA GLY A 7 94.77 63.35 20.26
C GLY A 7 96.22 63.05 20.69
N PRO A 8 97.11 62.46 19.86
CA PRO A 8 96.93 61.48 18.78
C PRO A 8 97.96 60.31 18.85
N SER A 9 97.98 59.48 17.79
CA SER A 9 99.13 58.72 17.25
C SER A 9 99.43 57.30 17.77
N LEU A 10 99.20 56.30 16.91
CA LEU A 10 100.25 55.37 16.47
C LEU A 10 99.82 54.57 15.23
N ALA A 11 100.73 54.50 14.28
CA ALA A 11 100.64 53.82 13.00
C ALA A 11 100.76 52.30 13.14
N LEU A 12 100.21 51.53 12.18
CA LEU A 12 100.97 50.60 11.35
C LEU A 12 100.12 50.06 10.19
N ALA A 13 100.81 49.60 9.15
CA ALA A 13 100.38 49.41 7.77
C ALA A 13 99.59 48.11 7.45
N ALA A 14 98.70 48.23 6.46
CA ALA A 14 98.42 47.42 5.23
C ALA A 14 98.57 45.87 5.25
N PRO A 15 97.78 45.07 4.48
CA PRO A 15 97.52 45.32 3.05
C PRO A 15 96.17 44.88 2.42
N ASP A 16 95.92 45.46 1.25
CA ASP A 16 95.35 44.92 0.01
C ASP A 16 94.08 44.06 0.01
N GLY A 17 93.03 44.64 -0.59
CA GLY A 17 91.88 43.91 -1.13
C GLY A 17 91.33 44.62 -2.37
N HIS A 18 91.64 44.08 -3.55
CA HIS A 18 91.14 44.48 -4.87
C HIS A 18 89.61 44.77 -4.93
N PRO A 19 89.16 45.65 -5.85
CA PRO A 19 87.75 46.01 -6.01
C PRO A 19 86.95 44.83 -6.60
N ARG A 20 85.92 44.37 -5.87
CA ARG A 20 84.96 43.39 -6.44
C ARG A 20 84.05 44.09 -7.45
N HIS A 21 84.19 43.65 -8.70
CA HIS A 21 83.42 43.99 -9.90
C HIS A 21 81.87 43.83 -9.74
N PRO A 22 81.07 44.44 -10.64
CA PRO A 22 79.66 44.79 -10.45
C PRO A 22 78.70 43.65 -10.80
N LEU A 23 78.87 42.48 -10.18
CA LEU A 23 77.99 41.34 -10.39
C LEU A 23 76.59 41.55 -9.78
N SER A 24 76.48 42.28 -8.67
CA SER A 24 75.21 42.55 -8.00
C SER A 24 74.23 43.38 -8.85
N ALA A 25 74.73 44.37 -9.59
CA ALA A 25 73.91 45.22 -10.46
C ALA A 25 73.36 44.47 -11.69
N ARG A 26 74.12 43.50 -12.22
CA ARG A 26 73.66 42.66 -13.35
C ARG A 26 72.59 41.67 -12.92
N VAL A 27 72.74 41.07 -11.73
CA VAL A 27 71.73 40.17 -11.16
C VAL A 27 70.44 40.93 -10.84
N ALA A 28 70.53 42.13 -10.28
CA ALA A 28 69.36 42.96 -9.99
C ALA A 28 68.59 43.37 -11.27
N ARG A 29 69.31 43.72 -12.35
CA ARG A 29 68.68 44.05 -13.64
C ARG A 29 68.04 42.83 -14.31
N ALA A 30 68.67 41.66 -14.22
CA ALA A 30 68.11 40.41 -14.73
C ALA A 30 66.85 40.00 -13.96
N ALA A 31 66.85 40.16 -12.64
CA ALA A 31 65.67 39.90 -11.79
C ALA A 31 64.52 40.87 -12.11
N LEU A 32 64.82 42.15 -12.32
CA LEU A 32 63.81 43.14 -12.69
C LEU A 32 63.23 42.86 -14.08
N PHE A 33 64.07 42.47 -15.05
CA PHE A 33 63.62 42.11 -16.39
C PHE A 33 62.79 40.82 -16.39
N ALA A 34 63.17 39.82 -15.59
CA ALA A 34 62.39 38.60 -15.40
C ALA A 34 61.04 38.90 -14.72
N ALA A 35 61.02 39.76 -13.69
CA ALA A 35 59.79 40.20 -13.06
C ALA A 35 58.88 40.96 -14.04
N LEU A 36 59.45 41.84 -14.88
CA LEU A 36 58.71 42.55 -15.91
C LEU A 36 58.15 41.60 -16.97
N LEU A 37 58.91 40.58 -17.39
CA LEU A 37 58.44 39.55 -18.31
C LEU A 37 57.29 38.72 -17.71
N VAL A 38 57.36 38.39 -16.41
CA VAL A 38 56.27 37.68 -15.70
C VAL A 38 55.02 38.56 -15.62
N VAL A 39 55.17 39.86 -15.34
CA VAL A 39 54.04 40.80 -15.32
C VAL A 39 53.45 40.99 -16.73
N CYS A 40 54.28 41.14 -17.76
CA CYS A 40 53.82 41.22 -19.14
C CYS A 40 53.13 39.92 -19.60
N ALA A 41 53.63 38.75 -19.19
CA ALA A 41 52.99 37.47 -19.46
C ALA A 41 51.64 37.32 -18.72
N ALA A 42 51.52 37.86 -17.50
CA ALA A 42 50.28 37.87 -16.74
C ALA A 42 49.23 38.82 -17.34
N VAL A 43 49.65 39.95 -17.93
CA VAL A 43 48.76 40.90 -18.61
C VAL A 43 48.39 40.44 -20.02
N ALA A 44 49.28 39.70 -20.70
CA ALA A 44 49.03 39.11 -22.02
C ALA A 44 48.29 37.77 -21.97
N ALA A 45 48.00 37.23 -20.77
CA ALA A 45 47.17 36.05 -20.63
C ALA A 45 45.76 36.40 -21.13
N PRO A 46 45.23 35.72 -22.16
CA PRO A 46 43.85 35.91 -22.56
C PRO A 46 42.95 35.64 -21.34
N PRO A 47 41.86 36.42 -21.15
CA PRO A 47 40.92 36.12 -20.09
C PRO A 47 40.49 34.65 -20.24
N PRO A 48 40.34 33.91 -19.13
CA PRO A 48 39.84 32.53 -19.22
C PRO A 48 38.57 32.59 -20.05
N ALA A 49 38.56 31.86 -21.18
CA ALA A 49 37.38 31.76 -22.02
C ALA A 49 36.23 31.42 -21.09
N ALA A 50 35.19 32.26 -21.07
CA ALA A 50 34.02 32.05 -20.24
C ALA A 50 33.62 30.59 -20.44
N ALA A 51 33.75 29.77 -19.38
CA ALA A 51 33.33 28.38 -19.45
C ALA A 51 31.91 28.43 -20.00
N ALA A 52 31.71 27.88 -21.20
CA ALA A 52 30.41 27.86 -21.85
C ALA A 52 29.42 27.40 -20.78
N ALA A 53 28.50 28.29 -20.38
CA ALA A 53 27.59 28.02 -19.27
C ALA A 53 26.95 26.66 -19.57
N ALA A 54 27.27 25.66 -18.75
CA ALA A 54 26.85 24.29 -19.01
C ALA A 54 25.35 24.30 -19.26
N ALA A 55 24.93 23.82 -20.44
CA ALA A 55 23.56 23.90 -20.89
C ALA A 55 22.66 23.26 -19.81
N ARG A 56 21.68 24.03 -19.31
CA ARG A 56 20.78 23.54 -18.27
C ARG A 56 19.99 22.36 -18.82
N PRO A 57 19.83 21.27 -18.06
CA PRO A 57 19.23 20.07 -18.58
C PRO A 57 17.72 20.21 -18.80
N VAL A 58 17.21 19.56 -19.84
CA VAL A 58 15.78 19.30 -20.00
C VAL A 58 15.40 18.19 -19.01
N VAL A 59 14.38 18.45 -18.20
CA VAL A 59 13.94 17.53 -17.16
C VAL A 59 12.87 16.62 -17.73
N VAL A 60 13.12 15.31 -17.78
CA VAL A 60 12.13 14.31 -18.21
C VAL A 60 11.54 13.63 -16.99
N ILE A 61 10.21 13.63 -16.89
CA ILE A 61 9.44 13.12 -15.76
C ILE A 61 8.56 11.99 -16.30
N PRO A 62 8.93 10.72 -16.06
CA PRO A 62 8.15 9.57 -16.51
C PRO A 62 6.89 9.41 -15.64
N VAL A 63 5.74 9.21 -16.30
CA VAL A 63 4.43 9.00 -15.68
C VAL A 63 3.81 7.76 -16.28
N ASN A 64 3.99 6.63 -15.60
CA ASN A 64 3.50 5.33 -16.04
C ASN A 64 2.37 4.84 -15.12
N GLY A 65 1.30 4.33 -15.71
CA GLY A 65 0.16 3.78 -14.99
C GLY A 65 -0.87 4.83 -14.57
N ALA A 66 -1.68 4.49 -13.57
CA ALA A 66 -2.82 5.30 -13.18
C ALA A 66 -2.42 6.64 -12.53
N ILE A 67 -3.19 7.70 -12.80
CA ILE A 67 -3.04 9.00 -12.14
C ILE A 67 -3.66 8.91 -10.75
N GLY A 68 -2.84 9.15 -9.73
CA GLY A 68 -3.23 9.04 -8.32
C GLY A 68 -2.39 9.97 -7.43
N PRO A 69 -2.62 9.93 -6.12
CA PRO A 69 -1.99 10.89 -5.20
C PRO A 69 -0.45 10.80 -5.24
N ALA A 70 0.10 9.58 -5.37
CA ALA A 70 1.54 9.36 -5.45
C ALA A 70 2.16 9.94 -6.73
N SER A 71 1.56 9.70 -7.90
CA SER A 71 2.05 10.23 -9.17
C SER A 71 1.86 11.75 -9.25
N ALA A 72 0.76 12.29 -8.72
CA ALA A 72 0.56 13.73 -8.62
C ALA A 72 1.62 14.41 -7.73
N ASP A 73 1.86 13.89 -6.53
CA ASP A 73 2.88 14.40 -5.60
C ASP A 73 4.29 14.35 -6.24
N PHE A 74 4.62 13.24 -6.91
CA PHE A 74 5.87 13.09 -7.66
C PHE A 74 6.04 14.13 -8.78
N ILE A 75 5.01 14.31 -9.62
CA ILE A 75 5.03 15.28 -10.72
C ILE A 75 5.20 16.70 -10.19
N VAL A 76 4.45 17.09 -9.16
CA VAL A 76 4.53 18.43 -8.55
C VAL A 76 5.94 18.70 -8.03
N ARG A 77 6.52 17.77 -7.24
CA ARG A 77 7.89 17.95 -6.74
C ARG A 77 8.93 18.01 -7.86
N SER A 78 8.71 17.26 -8.93
CA SER A 78 9.61 17.24 -10.09
C SER A 78 9.53 18.54 -10.89
N LEU A 79 8.35 19.13 -11.05
CA LEU A 79 8.18 20.47 -11.63
C LEU A 79 8.82 21.54 -10.74
N ASP A 80 8.65 21.47 -9.42
CA ASP A 80 9.31 22.39 -8.49
C ASP A 80 10.83 22.27 -8.55
N ARG A 81 11.35 21.05 -8.73
CA ARG A 81 12.77 20.79 -8.94
C ARG A 81 13.24 21.42 -10.24
N ALA A 82 12.53 21.20 -11.35
CA ALA A 82 12.84 21.80 -12.63
C ALA A 82 12.87 23.33 -12.54
N ALA A 83 11.93 23.92 -11.78
CA ALA A 83 11.90 25.36 -11.50
C ALA A 83 13.12 25.85 -10.71
N ARG A 84 13.51 25.15 -9.63
CA ARG A 84 14.72 25.48 -8.85
C ARG A 84 16.00 25.39 -9.68
N GLU A 85 16.09 24.37 -10.53
CA GLU A 85 17.21 24.15 -11.44
C GLU A 85 17.16 25.07 -12.68
N ARG A 86 16.07 25.85 -12.82
CA ARG A 86 15.81 26.74 -13.96
C ARG A 86 15.94 26.02 -15.30
N ALA A 87 15.41 24.80 -15.35
CA ALA A 87 15.38 23.98 -16.55
C ALA A 87 14.68 24.74 -17.68
N PRO A 88 15.18 24.64 -18.94
CA PRO A 88 14.54 25.31 -20.07
C PRO A 88 13.19 24.67 -20.41
N LEU A 89 13.02 23.38 -20.12
CA LEU A 89 11.82 22.61 -20.41
C LEU A 89 11.68 21.44 -19.42
N ALA A 90 10.43 21.16 -19.00
CA ALA A 90 10.06 19.91 -18.36
C ALA A 90 9.19 19.08 -19.31
N ILE A 91 9.57 17.83 -19.55
CA ILE A 91 8.82 16.88 -20.38
C ILE A 91 8.13 15.88 -19.45
N LEU A 92 6.81 15.90 -19.42
CA LEU A 92 5.98 14.85 -18.82
C LEU A 92 5.82 13.73 -19.83
N GLN A 93 6.56 12.63 -19.67
CA GLN A 93 6.43 11.46 -20.54
C GLN A 93 5.29 10.58 -20.01
N LEU A 94 4.18 10.49 -20.76
CA LEU A 94 2.93 9.92 -20.30
C LEU A 94 2.64 8.56 -20.96
N ASP A 95 2.40 7.56 -20.12
CA ASP A 95 1.67 6.33 -20.45
C ASP A 95 0.66 6.03 -19.34
N THR A 96 -0.57 6.51 -19.53
CA THR A 96 -1.61 6.44 -18.50
C THR A 96 -2.98 6.06 -19.06
N PRO A 97 -3.68 5.12 -18.41
CA PRO A 97 -5.07 4.81 -18.74
C PRO A 97 -6.07 5.84 -18.17
N GLY A 98 -5.61 6.78 -17.35
CA GLY A 98 -6.48 7.68 -16.59
C GLY A 98 -6.23 7.61 -15.09
N GLY A 99 -7.15 8.17 -14.31
CA GLY A 99 -7.10 8.10 -12.86
C GLY A 99 -8.01 9.12 -12.18
N LEU A 100 -7.67 9.48 -10.94
CA LEU A 100 -8.53 10.30 -10.08
C LEU A 100 -8.60 11.76 -10.56
N ASP A 101 -9.81 12.33 -10.60
CA ASP A 101 -10.05 13.75 -10.95
C ASP A 101 -9.27 14.71 -10.04
N THR A 102 -9.21 14.43 -8.73
CA THR A 102 -8.48 15.27 -7.77
C THR A 102 -6.98 15.33 -8.09
N SER A 103 -6.38 14.19 -8.40
CA SER A 103 -4.96 14.07 -8.77
C SER A 103 -4.68 14.73 -10.11
N MET A 104 -5.56 14.52 -11.09
CA MET A 104 -5.52 15.19 -12.40
C MET A 104 -5.54 16.72 -12.25
N ARG A 105 -6.52 17.27 -11.51
CA ARG A 105 -6.64 18.72 -11.30
C ARG A 105 -5.47 19.30 -10.53
N GLN A 106 -4.90 18.55 -9.58
CA GLN A 106 -3.67 18.95 -8.89
C GLN A 106 -2.49 19.08 -9.86
N ILE A 107 -2.29 18.10 -10.73
CA ILE A 107 -1.24 18.14 -11.77
C ILE A 107 -1.49 19.32 -12.72
N ILE A 108 -2.71 19.52 -13.21
CA ILE A 108 -3.05 20.63 -14.11
C ILE A 108 -2.75 21.98 -13.44
N LYS A 109 -3.15 22.17 -12.18
CA LYS A 109 -2.83 23.40 -11.44
C LYS A 109 -1.32 23.64 -11.35
N ALA A 110 -0.53 22.59 -11.10
CA ALA A 110 0.92 22.71 -11.07
C ALA A 110 1.52 23.06 -12.43
N ILE A 111 1.00 22.48 -13.53
CA ILE A 111 1.40 22.82 -14.90
C ILE A 111 1.10 24.29 -15.21
N LEU A 112 -0.12 24.75 -14.92
CA LEU A 112 -0.55 26.11 -15.18
C LEU A 112 0.19 27.14 -14.30
N GLY A 113 0.57 26.76 -13.08
CA GLY A 113 1.36 27.58 -12.17
C GLY A 113 2.87 27.53 -12.40
N SER A 114 3.36 26.64 -13.25
CA SER A 114 4.79 26.39 -13.43
C SER A 114 5.51 27.58 -14.07
N PRO A 115 6.65 28.03 -13.51
CA PRO A 115 7.53 29.01 -14.15
C PRO A 115 8.40 28.40 -15.26
N VAL A 116 8.40 27.08 -15.39
CA VAL A 116 9.11 26.32 -16.43
C VAL A 116 8.09 25.83 -17.46
N PRO A 117 8.34 25.98 -18.78
CA PRO A 117 7.49 25.40 -19.81
C PRO A 117 7.38 23.88 -19.65
N VAL A 118 6.16 23.37 -19.80
CA VAL A 118 5.85 21.95 -19.63
C VAL A 118 5.35 21.37 -20.95
N ALA A 119 6.01 20.33 -21.46
CA ALA A 119 5.58 19.54 -22.60
C ALA A 119 5.01 18.20 -22.13
N ALA A 120 3.77 17.89 -22.48
CA ALA A 120 3.24 16.53 -22.34
C ALA A 120 3.60 15.71 -23.58
N PHE A 121 4.19 14.55 -23.38
CA PHE A 121 4.65 13.66 -24.43
C PHE A 121 4.09 12.25 -24.23
N VAL A 122 3.11 11.85 -25.05
CA VAL A 122 2.56 10.48 -24.99
C VAL A 122 3.54 9.53 -25.64
N ALA A 123 4.21 8.71 -24.83
CA ALA A 123 5.32 7.86 -25.25
C ALA A 123 5.65 6.80 -24.20
N PRO A 124 6.32 5.69 -24.55
CA PRO A 124 6.85 5.33 -25.88
C PRO A 124 5.77 4.89 -26.88
N SER A 125 6.15 4.42 -28.07
CA SER A 125 5.20 3.78 -28.99
C SER A 125 4.40 2.68 -28.29
N GLY A 126 3.08 2.64 -28.53
CA GLY A 126 2.15 1.76 -27.81
C GLY A 126 1.57 2.37 -26.53
N ALA A 127 2.13 3.47 -26.02
CA ALA A 127 1.59 4.19 -24.89
C ALA A 127 0.27 4.90 -25.22
N ARG A 128 -0.44 5.30 -24.17
CA ARG A 128 -1.66 6.10 -24.30
C ARG A 128 -1.73 7.22 -23.26
N ALA A 129 -2.50 8.26 -23.59
CA ALA A 129 -2.99 9.23 -22.62
C ALA A 129 -4.51 9.24 -22.67
N ALA A 130 -5.13 8.41 -21.84
CA ALA A 130 -6.58 8.31 -21.74
C ALA A 130 -7.11 9.04 -20.50
N SER A 131 -8.39 9.41 -20.51
CA SER A 131 -9.08 10.00 -19.36
C SER A 131 -8.30 11.20 -18.78
N ALA A 132 -7.86 11.14 -17.53
CA ALA A 132 -7.04 12.16 -16.88
C ALA A 132 -5.81 12.59 -17.71
N GLY A 133 -5.18 11.67 -18.45
CA GLY A 133 -4.05 11.94 -19.32
C GLY A 133 -4.38 12.98 -20.40
N THR A 134 -5.58 12.92 -20.97
CA THR A 134 -6.04 13.86 -22.01
C THR A 134 -6.10 15.29 -21.48
N TYR A 135 -6.59 15.49 -20.26
CA TYR A 135 -6.63 16.83 -19.64
C TYR A 135 -5.23 17.35 -19.32
N ILE A 136 -4.31 16.48 -18.88
CA ILE A 136 -2.91 16.84 -18.62
C ILE A 136 -2.22 17.30 -19.92
N VAL A 137 -2.46 16.59 -21.03
CA VAL A 137 -2.00 17.01 -22.37
C VAL A 137 -2.57 18.37 -22.74
N TYR A 138 -3.88 18.57 -22.58
CA TYR A 138 -4.55 19.83 -22.91
C TYR A 138 -4.09 21.02 -22.05
N ALA A 139 -3.71 20.79 -20.79
CA ALA A 139 -3.18 21.82 -19.91
C ALA A 139 -1.73 22.25 -20.22
N SER A 140 -0.96 21.35 -20.83
CA SER A 140 0.47 21.53 -21.07
C SER A 140 0.77 22.64 -22.07
N HIS A 141 1.93 23.25 -21.97
CA HIS A 141 2.36 24.31 -22.88
C HIS A 141 2.57 23.75 -24.28
N PHE A 142 3.20 22.57 -24.36
CA PHE A 142 3.35 21.80 -25.58
C PHE A 142 2.76 20.40 -25.40
N ALA A 143 2.21 19.85 -26.48
CA ALA A 143 1.64 18.52 -26.54
C ALA A 143 2.28 17.75 -27.70
N ALA A 144 2.79 16.56 -27.43
CA ALA A 144 3.40 15.72 -28.45
C ALA A 144 3.03 14.25 -28.25
N MET A 145 3.10 13.48 -29.33
CA MET A 145 2.81 12.05 -29.34
C MET A 145 3.89 11.29 -30.09
N ALA A 146 4.28 10.11 -29.60
CA ALA A 146 5.08 9.17 -30.35
C ALA A 146 4.23 8.41 -31.37
N PRO A 147 4.79 7.95 -32.50
CA PRO A 147 4.08 7.10 -33.44
C PRO A 147 3.51 5.85 -32.75
N GLY A 148 2.29 5.45 -33.13
CA GLY A 148 1.62 4.29 -32.53
C GLY A 148 1.07 4.51 -31.11
N THR A 149 0.88 5.77 -30.69
CA THR A 149 0.21 6.12 -29.43
C THR A 149 -1.22 6.60 -29.64
N ASN A 150 -1.99 6.66 -28.55
CA ASN A 150 -3.41 7.04 -28.56
C ASN A 150 -3.74 8.10 -27.48
N LEU A 151 -4.63 9.04 -27.79
CA LEU A 151 -5.07 10.14 -26.93
C LEU A 151 -6.61 10.26 -26.96
N GLY A 152 -7.27 10.38 -25.80
CA GLY A 152 -8.73 10.59 -25.74
C GLY A 152 -9.44 9.87 -24.59
N ALA A 153 -10.63 9.32 -24.86
CA ALA A 153 -11.47 8.61 -23.88
C ALA A 153 -11.58 9.39 -22.54
N ALA A 154 -12.01 10.65 -22.63
CA ALA A 154 -11.95 11.63 -21.55
C ALA A 154 -13.25 11.74 -20.71
N SER A 155 -14.19 10.81 -20.91
CA SER A 155 -15.48 10.77 -20.21
C SER A 155 -15.29 10.53 -18.70
N PRO A 156 -15.94 11.31 -17.83
CA PRO A 156 -15.97 11.01 -16.41
C PRO A 156 -16.81 9.76 -16.16
N VAL A 157 -16.27 8.86 -15.32
CA VAL A 157 -17.01 7.72 -14.78
C VAL A 157 -17.38 8.05 -13.34
N GLN A 158 -18.66 7.87 -12.98
CA GLN A 158 -19.10 8.07 -11.61
C GLN A 158 -18.79 6.85 -10.77
N ILE A 159 -18.22 7.10 -9.61
CA ILE A 159 -17.95 6.10 -8.60
C ILE A 159 -19.22 6.02 -7.73
N GLY A 160 -19.99 4.95 -7.87
CA GLY A 160 -21.30 4.79 -7.24
C GLY A 160 -21.79 3.34 -7.25
N VAL A 161 -22.36 2.90 -6.13
CA VAL A 161 -22.89 1.54 -5.97
C VAL A 161 -24.07 1.31 -6.93
N GLY A 162 -23.81 0.58 -8.01
CA GLY A 162 -24.82 0.09 -8.95
C GLY A 162 -24.35 0.21 -10.39
N GLY A 163 -23.78 -0.88 -10.93
CA GLY A 163 -23.23 -0.92 -12.27
C GLY A 163 -24.17 -0.35 -13.33
N ALA A 164 -23.67 0.61 -14.10
CA ALA A 164 -24.39 1.17 -15.23
C ALA A 164 -24.31 0.20 -16.43
N THR A 165 -25.47 -0.17 -16.96
CA THR A 165 -25.63 -0.91 -18.22
C THR A 165 -24.98 -0.13 -19.38
N PRO A 166 -24.32 -0.79 -20.34
CA PRO A 166 -23.68 -0.09 -21.48
C PRO A 166 -24.70 0.71 -22.31
N PRO A 167 -24.29 1.82 -22.97
CA PRO A 167 -25.16 2.59 -23.83
C PRO A 167 -25.38 1.82 -25.14
N GLY A 168 -26.46 1.04 -25.19
CA GLY A 168 -26.82 0.23 -26.35
C GLY A 168 -28.30 -0.10 -26.35
N GLY A 169 -29.15 0.92 -26.44
CA GLY A 169 -30.59 0.74 -26.61
C GLY A 169 -31.24 2.04 -27.06
N ASN A 170 -31.64 2.09 -28.34
CA ASN A 170 -32.38 3.20 -28.94
C ASN A 170 -33.54 3.64 -28.02
N PRO A 171 -33.65 4.94 -27.65
CA PRO A 171 -34.87 5.44 -27.05
C PRO A 171 -35.98 5.37 -28.09
N ALA A 172 -36.98 4.52 -27.85
CA ALA A 172 -38.20 4.49 -28.65
C ALA A 172 -38.84 5.89 -28.69
N ALA A 173 -39.18 6.33 -29.91
CA ALA A 173 -39.83 7.62 -30.15
C ALA A 173 -41.16 7.75 -29.37
N PRO A 174 -41.54 8.95 -28.89
CA PRO A 174 -42.80 9.12 -28.17
C PRO A 174 -43.98 8.92 -29.10
N ARG A 175 -44.83 7.94 -28.77
CA ARG A 175 -46.13 7.71 -29.43
C ARG A 175 -47.09 8.84 -29.05
N ALA A 176 -47.64 9.51 -30.05
CA ALA A 176 -48.62 10.58 -29.89
C ALA A 176 -49.90 10.10 -29.18
N PRO A 177 -50.54 10.95 -28.35
CA PRO A 177 -51.80 10.62 -27.69
C PRO A 177 -53.00 10.77 -28.66
N PRO A 178 -54.06 9.96 -28.54
CA PRO A 178 -55.29 10.17 -29.29
C PRO A 178 -56.12 11.32 -28.70
N ALA A 179 -56.77 12.06 -29.60
CA ALA A 179 -57.64 13.20 -29.31
C ALA A 179 -59.00 12.76 -28.72
N GLY A 180 -59.56 13.58 -27.81
CA GLY A 180 -60.98 13.48 -27.45
C GLY A 180 -61.45 14.12 -26.12
N THR A 181 -61.44 15.47 -26.04
CA THR A 181 -62.50 16.39 -25.50
C THR A 181 -63.04 16.31 -24.04
N PRO A 182 -63.65 17.40 -23.48
CA PRO A 182 -63.14 18.05 -22.27
C PRO A 182 -64.14 18.15 -21.10
N GLY A 183 -63.64 18.37 -19.87
CA GLY A 183 -64.51 18.67 -18.72
C GLY A 183 -63.78 18.96 -17.41
N ALA A 184 -63.79 20.24 -17.04
CA ALA A 184 -63.92 20.82 -15.71
C ALA A 184 -62.96 20.41 -14.54
N SER A 185 -62.26 21.45 -14.08
CA SER A 185 -62.02 21.86 -12.67
C SER A 185 -61.39 20.87 -11.68
N GLY A 186 -60.26 21.29 -11.12
CA GLY A 186 -59.76 20.76 -9.85
C GLY A 186 -58.33 21.13 -9.58
N THR A 187 -58.13 22.28 -8.93
CA THR A 187 -56.90 22.65 -8.23
C THR A 187 -56.40 21.51 -7.34
N SER A 188 -55.12 21.17 -7.44
CA SER A 188 -54.28 20.73 -6.31
C SER A 188 -52.82 20.72 -6.75
N GLY A 189 -52.00 21.52 -6.08
CA GLY A 189 -50.56 21.45 -6.22
C GLY A 189 -50.08 20.05 -5.87
N THR A 190 -49.20 19.50 -6.71
CA THR A 190 -48.43 18.32 -6.34
C THR A 190 -47.04 18.52 -6.93
N THR A 191 -46.12 18.87 -6.04
CA THR A 191 -44.68 18.82 -6.25
C THR A 191 -44.33 17.48 -6.89
N PRO A 192 -43.59 17.42 -8.02
CA PRO A 192 -43.14 16.13 -8.54
C PRO A 192 -42.15 15.54 -7.55
N THR A 193 -42.57 14.50 -6.84
CA THR A 193 -41.70 13.61 -6.08
C THR A 193 -40.69 13.00 -7.05
N ALA A 194 -39.45 13.48 -7.01
CA ALA A 194 -38.36 12.97 -7.85
C ALA A 194 -38.16 11.47 -7.57
N LEU A 195 -38.24 10.65 -8.62
CA LEU A 195 -37.88 9.24 -8.55
C LEU A 195 -36.37 9.09 -8.27
N PRO A 196 -35.91 8.05 -7.56
CA PRO A 196 -34.49 7.82 -7.26
C PRO A 196 -33.57 7.77 -8.50
N THR A 197 -34.12 7.49 -9.66
CA THR A 197 -33.43 7.41 -10.95
C THR A 197 -33.10 8.79 -11.57
N ASP A 198 -33.83 9.85 -11.19
CA ASP A 198 -33.61 11.20 -11.75
C ASP A 198 -32.38 11.88 -11.15
N THR A 199 -31.99 11.54 -9.93
CA THR A 199 -30.85 12.15 -9.25
C THR A 199 -29.54 11.64 -9.82
N GLN A 200 -29.38 10.32 -10.01
CA GLN A 200 -28.18 9.74 -10.62
C GLN A 200 -27.98 10.22 -12.06
N SER A 201 -29.03 10.26 -12.88
CA SER A 201 -28.95 10.77 -14.25
C SER A 201 -28.62 12.27 -14.30
N THR A 202 -29.04 13.04 -13.29
CA THR A 202 -28.73 14.46 -13.17
C THR A 202 -27.28 14.70 -12.75
N GLU A 203 -26.75 13.91 -11.81
CA GLU A 203 -25.34 14.03 -11.39
C GLU A 203 -24.38 13.61 -12.50
N ILE A 204 -24.65 12.54 -13.25
CA ILE A 204 -23.84 12.17 -14.43
C ILE A 204 -23.83 13.30 -15.47
N ARG A 205 -24.99 13.91 -15.71
CA ARG A 205 -25.11 15.03 -16.65
C ARG A 205 -24.31 16.25 -16.18
N LYS A 206 -24.36 16.57 -14.88
CA LYS A 206 -23.56 17.65 -14.28
C LYS A 206 -22.07 17.37 -14.39
N ALA A 207 -21.63 16.15 -14.06
CA ALA A 207 -20.24 15.74 -14.17
C ALA A 207 -19.74 15.81 -15.62
N MET A 208 -20.53 15.31 -16.58
CA MET A 208 -20.22 15.39 -18.01
C MET A 208 -20.12 16.83 -18.50
N GLN A 209 -21.02 17.71 -18.04
CA GLN A 209 -21.02 19.12 -18.40
C GLN A 209 -19.82 19.87 -17.81
N ASP A 210 -19.47 19.61 -16.54
CA ASP A 210 -18.27 20.17 -15.90
C ASP A 210 -17.00 19.72 -16.62
N ALA A 211 -16.86 18.43 -16.86
CA ALA A 211 -15.74 17.83 -17.58
C ALA A 211 -15.57 18.43 -18.99
N SER A 212 -16.68 18.54 -19.74
CA SER A 212 -16.69 19.13 -21.09
C SER A 212 -16.29 20.61 -21.07
N ALA A 213 -16.85 21.38 -20.13
CA ALA A 213 -16.51 22.80 -19.98
C ALA A 213 -15.04 22.98 -19.57
N TYR A 214 -14.55 22.11 -18.69
CA TYR A 214 -13.18 22.17 -18.17
C TYR A 214 -12.15 21.90 -19.28
N ILE A 215 -12.29 20.79 -20.04
CA ILE A 215 -11.34 20.49 -21.11
C ILE A 215 -11.40 21.52 -22.23
N ARG A 216 -12.59 22.04 -22.54
CA ARG A 216 -12.79 23.12 -23.52
C ARG A 216 -12.08 24.40 -23.08
N GLY A 217 -12.13 24.75 -21.80
CA GLY A 217 -11.38 25.87 -21.24
C GLY A 217 -9.87 25.71 -21.38
N LEU A 218 -9.34 24.51 -21.12
CA LEU A 218 -7.92 24.20 -21.33
C LEU A 218 -7.53 24.27 -22.81
N ALA A 219 -8.40 23.76 -23.70
CA ALA A 219 -8.21 23.83 -25.14
C ALA A 219 -8.10 25.28 -25.62
N GLN A 220 -9.02 26.14 -25.21
CA GLN A 220 -9.03 27.57 -25.55
C GLN A 220 -7.79 28.28 -24.98
N LEU A 221 -7.41 27.98 -23.74
CA LEU A 221 -6.22 28.55 -23.10
C LEU A 221 -4.93 28.24 -23.89
N ARG A 222 -4.85 27.05 -24.50
CA ARG A 222 -3.67 26.59 -25.24
C ARG A 222 -3.82 26.66 -26.77
N GLY A 223 -4.93 27.20 -27.27
CA GLY A 223 -5.20 27.28 -28.71
C GLY A 223 -5.37 25.91 -29.41
N ARG A 224 -5.78 24.87 -28.68
CA ARG A 224 -6.00 23.52 -29.21
C ARG A 224 -7.46 23.30 -29.63
N ASN A 225 -7.70 22.24 -30.40
CA ASN A 225 -9.03 21.90 -30.89
C ASN A 225 -10.01 21.61 -29.74
N ALA A 226 -10.88 22.57 -29.49
CA ALA A 226 -11.84 22.56 -28.39
C ALA A 226 -13.09 21.72 -28.70
N GLU A 227 -13.45 21.60 -29.98
CA GLU A 227 -14.58 20.78 -30.43
C GLU A 227 -14.26 19.29 -30.24
N TRP A 228 -13.07 18.86 -30.68
CA TRP A 228 -12.61 17.50 -30.42
C TRP A 228 -12.48 17.23 -28.92
N ALA A 229 -11.97 18.19 -28.15
CA ALA A 229 -11.83 18.04 -26.70
C ALA A 229 -13.18 17.75 -26.02
N GLU A 230 -14.23 18.49 -26.40
CA GLU A 230 -15.60 18.27 -25.91
C GLU A 230 -16.14 16.90 -26.32
N ARG A 231 -15.90 16.47 -27.58
CA ARG A 231 -16.28 15.13 -28.06
C ARG A 231 -15.53 14.01 -27.34
N ALA A 232 -14.24 14.20 -27.04
CA ALA A 232 -13.46 13.22 -26.28
C ALA A 232 -14.07 12.94 -24.90
N VAL A 233 -14.77 13.91 -24.33
CA VAL A 233 -15.51 13.78 -23.07
C VAL A 233 -16.90 13.21 -23.28
N ARG A 234 -17.70 13.74 -24.23
CA ARG A 234 -19.10 13.34 -24.41
C ARG A 234 -19.30 12.00 -25.14
N GLU A 235 -18.44 11.72 -26.10
CA GLU A 235 -18.52 10.56 -27.00
C GLU A 235 -17.41 9.53 -26.73
N ALA A 236 -16.52 9.79 -25.77
CA ALA A 236 -15.36 8.95 -25.45
C ALA A 236 -14.42 8.68 -26.65
N VAL A 237 -14.38 9.58 -27.64
CA VAL A 237 -13.54 9.39 -28.84
C VAL A 237 -12.06 9.43 -28.50
N SER A 238 -11.27 8.75 -29.35
CA SER A 238 -9.82 8.60 -29.21
C SER A 238 -9.16 8.78 -30.58
N LEU A 239 -7.95 9.34 -30.62
CA LEU A 239 -7.20 9.61 -31.85
C LEU A 239 -5.82 8.96 -31.81
N SER A 240 -5.38 8.49 -32.98
CA SER A 240 -3.97 8.16 -33.20
C SER A 240 -3.10 9.43 -33.25
N ALA A 241 -1.79 9.29 -33.07
CA ALA A 241 -0.83 10.41 -33.13
C ALA A 241 -0.96 11.27 -34.39
N ASN A 242 -1.15 10.65 -35.56
CA ASN A 242 -1.28 11.35 -36.85
C ASN A 242 -2.58 12.16 -36.93
N GLU A 243 -3.71 11.59 -36.50
CA GLU A 243 -5.00 12.27 -36.51
C GLU A 243 -5.04 13.40 -35.48
N ALA A 244 -4.45 13.17 -34.30
CA ALA A 244 -4.34 14.18 -33.25
C ALA A 244 -3.52 15.40 -33.74
N ARG A 245 -2.44 15.16 -34.49
CA ARG A 245 -1.66 16.23 -35.11
C ARG A 245 -2.46 16.96 -36.20
N ALA A 246 -3.13 16.20 -37.08
CA ALA A 246 -3.93 16.77 -38.17
C ALA A 246 -5.11 17.63 -37.67
N GLN A 247 -5.72 17.25 -36.55
CA GLN A 247 -6.83 17.98 -35.94
C GLN A 247 -6.40 19.06 -34.95
N HIS A 248 -5.10 19.35 -34.82
CA HIS A 248 -4.56 20.33 -33.87
C HIS A 248 -4.96 20.04 -32.40
N VAL A 249 -4.98 18.75 -32.06
CA VAL A 249 -5.10 18.23 -30.70
C VAL A 249 -3.72 18.17 -30.03
N VAL A 250 -2.67 17.90 -30.82
CA VAL A 250 -1.27 17.96 -30.38
C VAL A 250 -0.41 18.79 -31.32
N ASP A 251 0.68 19.32 -30.78
CA ASP A 251 1.56 20.28 -31.44
C ASP A 251 2.66 19.60 -32.25
N LEU A 252 3.07 18.36 -31.93
CA LEU A 252 4.16 17.68 -32.59
C LEU A 252 4.00 16.15 -32.56
N ILE A 253 4.70 15.47 -33.48
CA ILE A 253 4.96 14.04 -33.41
C ILE A 253 6.47 13.88 -33.23
N ALA A 254 6.89 13.19 -32.17
CA ALA A 254 8.30 13.02 -31.83
C ALA A 254 8.60 11.56 -31.49
N LEU A 255 9.79 11.08 -31.82
CA LEU A 255 10.16 9.68 -31.61
C LEU A 255 10.50 9.37 -30.14
N ASP A 256 11.21 10.29 -29.50
CA ASP A 256 11.69 10.16 -28.14
C ASP A 256 11.81 11.56 -27.48
N PRO A 257 12.07 11.65 -26.17
CA PRO A 257 12.17 12.95 -25.49
C PRO A 257 13.28 13.87 -26.04
N ALA A 258 14.35 13.31 -26.61
CA ALA A 258 15.44 14.10 -27.18
C ALA A 258 15.04 14.70 -28.54
N ASP A 259 14.34 13.94 -29.37
CA ASP A 259 13.73 14.43 -30.60
C ASP A 259 12.70 15.52 -30.33
N LEU A 260 11.85 15.33 -29.32
CA LEU A 260 10.90 16.36 -28.89
C LEU A 260 11.61 17.64 -28.44
N ALA A 261 12.65 17.53 -27.61
CA ALA A 261 13.44 18.67 -27.16
C ALA A 261 14.10 19.41 -28.34
N ARG A 262 14.59 18.70 -29.37
CA ARG A 262 15.12 19.31 -30.59
C ARG A 262 14.03 20.02 -31.40
N GLN A 263 12.87 19.41 -31.58
CA GLN A 263 11.77 20.00 -32.35
C GLN A 263 11.17 21.25 -31.68
N LEU A 264 11.18 21.29 -30.34
CA LEU A 264 10.70 22.43 -29.56
C LEU A 264 11.71 23.56 -29.41
N ASP A 265 12.94 23.39 -29.87
CA ASP A 265 13.94 24.46 -29.84
C ASP A 265 13.45 25.70 -30.60
N GLY A 266 13.74 26.88 -30.06
CA GLY A 266 13.30 28.17 -30.61
C GLY A 266 11.83 28.52 -30.40
N HIS A 267 10.98 27.59 -29.96
CA HIS A 267 9.57 27.88 -29.66
C HIS A 267 9.44 28.72 -28.38
N SER A 268 8.39 29.53 -28.31
CA SER A 268 8.09 30.33 -27.13
C SER A 268 6.89 29.78 -26.34
N ALA A 269 6.97 29.78 -25.02
CA ALA A 269 5.85 29.46 -24.14
C ALA A 269 5.60 30.56 -23.11
N THR A 270 4.34 30.91 -22.91
CA THR A 270 3.91 31.82 -21.83
C THR A 270 3.75 31.03 -20.53
N THR A 271 4.56 31.35 -19.54
CA THR A 271 4.57 30.76 -18.20
C THR A 271 4.26 31.81 -17.14
N THR A 272 4.18 31.41 -15.86
CA THR A 272 4.05 32.38 -14.75
C THR A 272 5.28 33.27 -14.58
N ALA A 273 6.45 32.87 -15.12
CA ALA A 273 7.66 33.68 -15.16
C ALA A 273 7.70 34.65 -16.36
N GLY A 274 6.71 34.59 -17.25
CA GLY A 274 6.65 35.35 -18.51
C GLY A 274 6.84 34.47 -19.74
N THR A 275 7.02 35.12 -20.90
CA THR A 275 7.28 34.44 -22.17
C THR A 275 8.73 34.00 -22.24
N LEU A 276 8.95 32.68 -22.31
CA LEU A 276 10.28 32.07 -22.39
C LEU A 276 10.49 31.46 -23.77
N HIS A 277 11.65 31.70 -24.36
CA HIS A 277 12.11 31.02 -25.57
C HIS A 277 12.90 29.77 -25.18
N LEU A 278 12.55 28.64 -25.79
CA LEU A 278 13.19 27.36 -25.54
C LEU A 278 14.56 27.30 -26.23
N ALA A 279 15.58 26.96 -25.45
CA ALA A 279 16.92 26.62 -25.92
C ALA A 279 17.21 25.18 -25.49
N THR A 280 16.78 24.22 -26.31
CA THR A 280 16.70 22.79 -25.98
C THR A 280 17.41 21.88 -26.98
N ALA A 281 17.87 22.39 -28.14
CA ALA A 281 18.48 21.57 -29.21
C ALA A 281 19.71 20.74 -28.76
N HIS A 282 20.50 21.26 -27.82
CA HIS A 282 21.70 20.61 -27.28
C HIS A 282 21.68 20.50 -25.75
N ALA A 283 20.51 20.71 -25.14
CA ALA A 283 20.38 20.58 -23.70
C ALA A 283 20.48 19.11 -23.30
N PRO A 284 21.30 18.75 -22.29
CA PRO A 284 21.35 17.38 -21.79
C PRO A 284 19.98 16.99 -21.21
N LEU A 285 19.55 15.75 -21.43
CA LEU A 285 18.32 15.24 -20.82
C LEU A 285 18.65 14.60 -19.47
N VAL A 286 17.90 14.98 -18.43
CA VAL A 286 17.97 14.35 -17.12
C VAL A 286 16.61 13.75 -16.82
N VAL A 287 16.56 12.42 -16.72
CA VAL A 287 15.37 11.69 -16.30
C VAL A 287 15.29 11.73 -14.78
N VAL A 288 14.19 12.24 -14.24
CA VAL A 288 13.91 12.22 -12.81
C VAL A 288 13.18 10.93 -12.52
N GLU A 289 13.81 10.01 -11.80
CA GLU A 289 13.16 8.78 -11.36
C GLU A 289 12.31 9.00 -10.10
N PRO A 290 11.23 8.22 -9.91
CA PRO A 290 10.50 8.18 -8.65
C PRO A 290 11.41 7.82 -7.48
N ASP A 291 11.43 8.70 -6.47
CA ASP A 291 12.14 8.50 -5.20
C ASP A 291 11.48 7.42 -4.33
N TRP A 292 12.15 7.00 -3.26
CA TRP A 292 11.63 5.97 -2.34
C TRP A 292 10.27 6.35 -1.77
N ARG A 293 10.02 7.65 -1.52
CA ARG A 293 8.75 8.17 -1.03
C ARG A 293 7.65 7.95 -2.06
N SER A 294 7.87 8.30 -3.32
CA SER A 294 6.88 8.10 -4.38
C SER A 294 6.61 6.62 -4.61
N ARG A 295 7.64 5.77 -4.57
CA ARG A 295 7.48 4.30 -4.66
C ARG A 295 6.68 3.73 -3.49
N PHE A 296 6.94 4.21 -2.27
CA PHE A 296 6.21 3.78 -1.08
C PHE A 296 4.74 4.24 -1.14
N LEU A 297 4.50 5.50 -1.51
CA LEU A 297 3.14 6.02 -1.67
C LEU A 297 2.39 5.32 -2.79
N SER A 298 3.05 4.94 -3.90
CA SER A 298 2.40 4.19 -4.97
C SER A 298 2.03 2.77 -4.53
N ILE A 299 2.86 2.12 -3.70
CA ILE A 299 2.54 0.81 -3.14
C ILE A 299 1.34 0.89 -2.19
N ILE A 300 1.30 1.91 -1.33
CA ILE A 300 0.18 2.10 -0.40
C ILE A 300 -1.10 2.47 -1.14
N ALA A 301 -0.99 3.29 -2.19
CA ALA A 301 -2.14 3.66 -3.01
C ALA A 301 -2.64 2.53 -3.93
N ASP A 302 -2.03 1.34 -3.89
CA ASP A 302 -2.52 0.17 -4.61
C ASP A 302 -3.70 -0.49 -3.85
N PRO A 303 -4.88 -0.60 -4.48
CA PRO A 303 -6.07 -1.32 -3.98
C PRO A 303 -5.79 -2.69 -3.36
N ASN A 304 -4.94 -3.48 -3.99
CA ASN A 304 -4.65 -4.86 -3.60
C ASN A 304 -3.80 -4.87 -2.34
N VAL A 305 -2.81 -3.98 -2.29
CA VAL A 305 -1.95 -3.83 -1.12
C VAL A 305 -2.77 -3.34 0.07
N ALA A 306 -3.68 -2.38 -0.14
CA ALA A 306 -4.59 -1.91 0.91
C ALA A 306 -5.45 -3.05 1.50
N LEU A 307 -6.05 -3.88 0.64
CA LEU A 307 -6.85 -5.04 1.08
C LEU A 307 -5.99 -6.09 1.81
N ILE A 308 -4.81 -6.42 1.30
CA ILE A 308 -3.87 -7.35 1.94
C ILE A 308 -3.44 -6.83 3.31
N LEU A 309 -3.09 -5.55 3.42
CA LEU A 309 -2.71 -4.91 4.68
C LEU A 309 -3.85 -4.91 5.70
N LEU A 310 -5.09 -4.69 5.27
CA LEU A 310 -6.27 -4.79 6.13
C LEU A 310 -6.46 -6.22 6.67
N THR A 311 -6.33 -7.22 5.78
CA THR A 311 -6.45 -8.64 6.16
C THR A 311 -5.34 -9.08 7.10
N ILE A 312 -4.08 -8.76 6.79
CA ILE A 312 -2.93 -9.01 7.69
C ILE A 312 -3.13 -8.26 9.01
N GLY A 313 -3.62 -7.03 8.95
CA GLY A 313 -3.85 -6.19 10.11
C GLY A 313 -4.82 -6.82 11.12
N ILE A 314 -5.97 -7.28 10.62
CA ILE A 314 -6.98 -7.94 11.44
C ILE A 314 -6.50 -9.31 11.94
N TYR A 315 -5.83 -10.11 11.11
CA TYR A 315 -5.29 -11.40 11.56
C TYR A 315 -4.16 -11.24 12.59
N GLY A 316 -3.29 -10.23 12.45
CA GLY A 316 -2.23 -9.95 13.43
C GLY A 316 -2.79 -9.58 14.79
N LEU A 317 -3.83 -8.74 14.82
CA LEU A 317 -4.60 -8.44 16.03
C LEU A 317 -5.25 -9.70 16.61
N PHE A 318 -5.88 -10.53 15.77
CA PHE A 318 -6.47 -11.79 16.21
C PHE A 318 -5.44 -12.71 16.89
N PHE A 319 -4.25 -12.89 16.31
CA PHE A 319 -3.23 -13.75 16.89
C PHE A 319 -2.72 -13.23 18.24
N GLU A 320 -2.61 -11.92 18.42
CA GLU A 320 -2.27 -11.30 19.71
C GLU A 320 -3.34 -11.59 20.78
N PHE A 321 -4.62 -11.41 20.43
CA PHE A 321 -5.72 -11.69 21.37
C PHE A 321 -5.88 -13.18 21.68
N ALA A 322 -5.60 -14.05 20.71
CA ALA A 322 -5.65 -15.49 20.91
C ALA A 322 -4.47 -16.03 21.73
N ASN A 323 -3.30 -15.36 21.68
CA ASN A 323 -2.09 -15.78 22.38
C ASN A 323 -1.47 -14.59 23.13
N PRO A 324 -2.01 -14.25 24.32
CA PRO A 324 -1.50 -13.13 25.10
C PRO A 324 -0.01 -13.28 25.39
N GLY A 325 0.78 -12.24 25.09
CA GLY A 325 2.20 -12.18 25.41
C GLY A 325 3.16 -12.25 24.22
N PHE A 326 2.66 -12.42 22.98
CA PHE A 326 3.51 -12.40 21.79
C PHE A 326 3.86 -10.99 21.30
N VAL A 327 3.08 -9.94 21.60
CA VAL A 327 3.19 -8.48 21.31
C VAL A 327 3.44 -8.10 19.85
N LEU A 328 4.37 -8.77 19.19
CA LEU A 328 4.79 -8.61 17.81
C LEU A 328 3.63 -8.78 16.81
N PRO A 329 2.79 -9.84 16.86
CA PRO A 329 1.66 -9.97 15.95
C PRO A 329 0.66 -8.81 16.09
N GLY A 330 0.39 -8.38 17.33
CA GLY A 330 -0.52 -7.26 17.60
C GLY A 330 0.00 -5.92 17.07
N LEU A 331 1.28 -5.63 17.29
CA LEU A 331 1.92 -4.41 16.80
C LEU A 331 1.97 -4.37 15.27
N VAL A 332 2.46 -5.45 14.64
CA VAL A 332 2.50 -5.56 13.16
C VAL A 332 1.08 -5.48 12.61
N GLY A 333 0.13 -6.17 13.23
CA GLY A 333 -1.29 -6.11 12.87
C GLY A 333 -1.85 -4.69 12.90
N THR A 334 -1.60 -3.95 13.98
CA THR A 334 -2.11 -2.59 14.12
C THR A 334 -1.48 -1.63 13.11
N ILE A 335 -0.17 -1.73 12.86
CA ILE A 335 0.52 -0.92 11.85
C ILE A 335 -0.05 -1.22 10.45
N CYS A 336 -0.16 -2.50 10.08
CA CYS A 336 -0.74 -2.91 8.80
C CYS A 336 -2.19 -2.42 8.66
N LEU A 337 -2.99 -2.51 9.73
CA LEU A 337 -4.37 -2.05 9.74
C LEU A 337 -4.46 -0.53 9.53
N LEU A 338 -3.65 0.25 10.25
CA LEU A 338 -3.65 1.72 10.13
C LEU A 338 -3.17 2.17 8.75
N ILE A 339 -2.13 1.54 8.19
CA ILE A 339 -1.67 1.84 6.83
C ILE A 339 -2.73 1.45 5.80
N GLY A 340 -3.37 0.29 5.96
CA GLY A 340 -4.47 -0.15 5.09
C GLY A 340 -5.65 0.83 5.13
N LEU A 341 -6.06 1.29 6.31
CA LEU A 341 -7.11 2.31 6.45
C LEU A 341 -6.71 3.66 5.86
N PHE A 342 -5.44 4.06 6.00
CA PHE A 342 -4.92 5.29 5.37
C PHE A 342 -4.90 5.18 3.84
N ALA A 343 -4.47 4.04 3.28
CA ALA A 343 -4.53 3.77 1.84
C ALA A 343 -5.96 3.94 1.30
N MET A 344 -6.92 3.40 2.04
CA MET A 344 -8.34 3.47 1.71
C MET A 344 -8.90 4.89 1.78
N GLN A 345 -8.33 5.78 2.61
CA GLN A 345 -8.69 7.20 2.62
C GLN A 345 -8.23 7.94 1.36
N LEU A 346 -7.11 7.51 0.76
CA LEU A 346 -6.57 8.09 -0.47
C LEU A 346 -7.32 7.64 -1.74
N LEU A 347 -8.04 6.51 -1.64
CA LEU A 347 -8.80 5.90 -2.71
C LEU A 347 -10.30 6.27 -2.61
N PRO A 348 -11.01 6.36 -3.74
CA PRO A 348 -12.45 6.61 -3.76
C PRO A 348 -13.22 5.33 -3.41
N ILE A 349 -13.25 4.99 -2.12
CA ILE A 349 -13.79 3.73 -1.63
C ILE A 349 -15.30 3.79 -1.35
N SER A 350 -15.96 2.64 -1.43
CA SER A 350 -17.30 2.48 -0.89
C SER A 350 -17.24 2.18 0.61
N TYR A 351 -17.78 3.06 1.44
CA TYR A 351 -17.90 2.81 2.88
C TYR A 351 -18.76 1.57 3.18
N ALA A 352 -19.72 1.25 2.32
CA ALA A 352 -20.51 0.01 2.44
C ALA A 352 -19.64 -1.22 2.18
N GLY A 353 -18.80 -1.20 1.14
CA GLY A 353 -17.83 -2.26 0.86
C GLY A 353 -16.85 -2.44 2.01
N LEU A 354 -16.28 -1.34 2.52
CA LEU A 354 -15.39 -1.36 3.68
C LEU A 354 -16.06 -1.96 4.91
N GLY A 355 -17.29 -1.54 5.22
CA GLY A 355 -18.08 -2.08 6.33
C GLY A 355 -18.30 -3.59 6.20
N LEU A 356 -18.62 -4.08 5.00
CA LEU A 356 -18.79 -5.51 4.72
C LEU A 356 -17.48 -6.32 4.82
N VAL A 357 -16.35 -5.74 4.41
CA VAL A 357 -15.03 -6.35 4.58
C VAL A 357 -14.67 -6.48 6.06
N LEU A 358 -14.83 -5.40 6.82
CA LEU A 358 -14.55 -5.40 8.27
C LEU A 358 -15.50 -6.34 9.02
N LEU A 359 -16.79 -6.35 8.67
CA LEU A 359 -17.76 -7.30 9.21
C LEU A 359 -17.36 -8.74 8.88
N GLY A 360 -16.99 -9.02 7.62
CA GLY A 360 -16.57 -10.34 7.18
C GLY A 360 -15.35 -10.85 7.94
N LEU A 361 -14.31 -10.02 8.04
CA LEU A 361 -13.10 -10.33 8.82
C LEU A 361 -13.41 -10.48 10.31
N GLY A 362 -14.26 -9.64 10.89
CA GLY A 362 -14.71 -9.75 12.27
C GLY A 362 -15.46 -11.06 12.55
N CYS A 363 -16.36 -11.48 11.64
CA CYS A 363 -17.06 -12.75 11.72
C CYS A 363 -16.10 -13.96 11.63
N LEU A 364 -15.10 -13.91 10.73
CA LEU A 364 -14.07 -14.94 10.63
C LEU A 364 -13.28 -15.08 11.94
N VAL A 365 -12.93 -13.96 12.56
CA VAL A 365 -12.25 -13.93 13.86
C VAL A 365 -13.16 -14.45 14.97
N ALA A 366 -14.42 -14.03 15.00
CA ALA A 366 -15.35 -14.42 16.04
C ALA A 366 -15.71 -15.92 16.01
N GLU A 367 -15.74 -16.56 14.83
CA GLU A 367 -15.92 -18.02 14.71
C GLU A 367 -14.80 -18.82 15.41
N ALA A 368 -13.60 -18.25 15.53
CA ALA A 368 -12.52 -18.91 16.25
C ALA A 368 -12.75 -18.99 17.77
N PHE A 369 -13.56 -18.08 18.33
CA PHE A 369 -13.87 -18.02 19.77
C PHE A 369 -15.26 -18.57 20.10
N LEU A 370 -16.22 -18.40 19.20
CA LEU A 370 -17.60 -18.82 19.37
C LEU A 370 -17.84 -20.18 18.67
N PRO A 371 -18.43 -21.18 19.35
CA PRO A 371 -18.75 -22.46 18.73
C PRO A 371 -20.00 -22.34 17.85
N THR A 372 -19.90 -21.63 16.73
CA THR A 372 -21.00 -21.37 15.79
C THR A 372 -21.12 -22.38 14.65
N PHE A 373 -20.37 -23.50 14.72
CA PHE A 373 -20.42 -24.61 13.75
C PHE A 373 -20.22 -24.16 12.29
N GLY A 374 -19.41 -23.14 12.06
CA GLY A 374 -19.07 -22.64 10.74
C GLY A 374 -20.06 -21.64 10.14
N VAL A 375 -21.16 -21.30 10.82
CA VAL A 375 -22.15 -20.33 10.31
C VAL A 375 -21.55 -18.92 10.25
N LEU A 376 -20.85 -18.51 11.30
CA LEU A 376 -20.22 -17.19 11.36
C LEU A 376 -19.00 -17.13 10.44
N GLY A 377 -18.25 -18.24 10.34
CA GLY A 377 -17.17 -18.40 9.39
C GLY A 377 -17.62 -18.27 7.94
N PHE A 378 -18.64 -19.02 7.51
CA PHE A 378 -19.17 -18.95 6.15
C PHE A 378 -19.78 -17.57 5.84
N GLY A 379 -20.61 -17.04 6.74
CA GLY A 379 -21.14 -15.67 6.62
C GLY A 379 -20.04 -14.62 6.54
N GLY A 380 -18.94 -14.83 7.26
CA GLY A 380 -17.73 -14.00 7.21
C GLY A 380 -17.05 -14.01 5.85
N ILE A 381 -16.84 -15.19 5.24
CA ILE A 381 -16.26 -15.30 3.88
C ILE A 381 -17.15 -14.60 2.84
N VAL A 382 -18.47 -14.83 2.91
CA VAL A 382 -19.43 -14.23 1.97
C VAL A 382 -19.44 -12.70 2.11
N SER A 383 -19.56 -12.19 3.33
CA SER A 383 -19.51 -10.75 3.61
C SER A 383 -18.19 -10.13 3.18
N PHE A 384 -17.06 -10.79 3.47
CA PHE A 384 -15.74 -10.34 3.03
C PHE A 384 -15.64 -10.27 1.50
N THR A 385 -16.11 -11.31 0.81
CA THR A 385 -16.04 -11.38 -0.67
C THR A 385 -16.90 -10.30 -1.31
N ILE A 386 -18.16 -10.16 -0.88
CA ILE A 386 -19.06 -9.12 -1.37
C ILE A 386 -18.50 -7.73 -1.05
N GLY A 387 -18.01 -7.54 0.19
CA GLY A 387 -17.39 -6.31 0.62
C GLY A 387 -16.16 -5.95 -0.22
N ALA A 388 -15.27 -6.91 -0.49
CA ALA A 388 -14.06 -6.72 -1.29
C ALA A 388 -14.38 -6.38 -2.74
N LEU A 389 -15.43 -6.99 -3.31
CA LEU A 389 -15.94 -6.65 -4.64
C LEU A 389 -16.55 -5.25 -4.70
N MET A 390 -17.23 -4.82 -3.64
CA MET A 390 -17.82 -3.48 -3.53
C MET A 390 -16.82 -2.41 -3.08
N LEU A 391 -15.63 -2.82 -2.62
CA LEU A 391 -14.70 -1.98 -1.88
C LEU A 391 -14.21 -0.78 -2.72
N ILE A 392 -13.87 -1.08 -3.97
CA ILE A 392 -13.34 -0.12 -4.92
C ILE A 392 -14.11 -0.25 -6.22
N ASP A 393 -14.57 0.88 -6.71
CA ASP A 393 -15.31 0.95 -7.95
C ASP A 393 -14.40 0.66 -9.14
N THR A 394 -14.73 -0.39 -9.90
CA THR A 394 -13.89 -0.92 -10.99
C THR A 394 -13.94 -0.09 -12.27
N ASP A 395 -14.76 0.95 -12.30
CA ASP A 395 -14.99 1.75 -13.51
C ASP A 395 -13.79 2.62 -13.90
N VAL A 396 -12.81 2.81 -12.99
CA VAL A 396 -11.54 3.48 -13.31
C VAL A 396 -10.48 2.44 -13.70
N PRO A 397 -10.03 2.41 -14.97
CA PRO A 397 -9.01 1.47 -15.42
C PRO A 397 -7.71 1.64 -14.63
N GLY A 398 -7.25 0.56 -13.99
CA GLY A 398 -6.03 0.53 -13.18
C GLY A 398 -6.25 0.57 -11.66
N TYR A 399 -7.48 0.74 -11.17
CA TYR A 399 -7.81 0.70 -9.73
C TYR A 399 -8.65 -0.51 -9.30
N GLY A 400 -8.97 -1.45 -10.20
CA GLY A 400 -9.73 -2.65 -9.86
C GLY A 400 -8.90 -3.69 -9.09
N ILE A 401 -9.53 -4.34 -8.11
CA ILE A 401 -8.96 -5.51 -7.42
C ILE A 401 -9.19 -6.76 -8.29
N PRO A 402 -8.16 -7.50 -8.72
CA PRO A 402 -8.33 -8.69 -9.54
C PRO A 402 -9.03 -9.80 -8.74
N TRP A 403 -10.00 -10.47 -9.37
CA TRP A 403 -10.73 -11.61 -8.81
C TRP A 403 -9.83 -12.70 -8.18
N PRO A 404 -8.67 -13.07 -8.76
CA PRO A 404 -7.75 -14.02 -8.13
C PRO A 404 -7.26 -13.60 -6.74
N VAL A 405 -7.04 -12.29 -6.51
CA VAL A 405 -6.60 -11.78 -5.20
C VAL A 405 -7.72 -12.00 -4.19
N ILE A 406 -8.94 -11.55 -4.49
CA ILE A 406 -10.11 -11.73 -3.62
C ILE A 406 -10.35 -13.23 -3.34
N GLY A 407 -10.34 -14.06 -4.39
CA GLY A 407 -10.52 -15.51 -4.27
C GLY A 407 -9.44 -16.17 -3.42
N SER A 408 -8.18 -15.76 -3.56
CA SER A 408 -7.07 -16.30 -2.77
C SER A 408 -7.16 -15.93 -1.29
N LEU A 409 -7.56 -14.69 -0.96
CA LEU A 409 -7.75 -14.23 0.42
C LEU A 409 -8.98 -14.93 1.05
N ALA A 410 -10.07 -15.05 0.31
CA ALA A 410 -11.27 -15.77 0.76
C ALA A 410 -11.00 -17.25 1.00
N LEU A 411 -10.29 -17.92 0.08
CA LEU A 411 -9.87 -19.32 0.22
C LEU A 411 -8.91 -19.48 1.42
N GLY A 412 -7.90 -18.62 1.54
CA GLY A 412 -6.95 -18.65 2.64
C GLY A 412 -7.63 -18.47 4.00
N GLY A 413 -8.55 -17.51 4.12
CA GLY A 413 -9.38 -17.33 5.31
C GLY A 413 -10.26 -18.55 5.61
N GLY A 414 -10.89 -19.12 4.59
CA GLY A 414 -11.70 -20.33 4.74
C GLY A 414 -10.91 -21.56 5.19
N LEU A 415 -9.71 -21.76 4.64
CA LEU A 415 -8.80 -22.84 5.06
C LEU A 415 -8.31 -22.65 6.49
N LEU A 416 -8.01 -21.41 6.89
CA LEU A 416 -7.62 -21.08 8.26
C LEU A 416 -8.74 -21.40 9.25
N VAL A 417 -9.98 -20.96 8.96
CA VAL A 417 -11.15 -21.28 9.80
C VAL A 417 -11.40 -22.79 9.84
N ALA A 418 -11.35 -23.48 8.71
CA ALA A 418 -11.51 -24.94 8.67
C ALA A 418 -10.43 -25.65 9.51
N GLY A 419 -9.18 -25.18 9.42
CA GLY A 419 -8.06 -25.67 10.23
C GLY A 419 -8.29 -25.50 11.72
N VAL A 420 -8.59 -24.27 12.17
CA VAL A 420 -8.85 -23.96 13.59
C VAL A 420 -10.05 -24.76 14.11
N SER A 421 -11.16 -24.78 13.37
CA SER A 421 -12.35 -25.55 13.73
C SER A 421 -12.06 -27.06 13.82
N SER A 422 -11.23 -27.60 12.92
CA SER A 422 -10.83 -29.01 12.97
C SER A 422 -10.01 -29.34 14.22
N VAL A 423 -9.08 -28.45 14.62
CA VAL A 423 -8.27 -28.60 15.83
C VAL A 423 -9.14 -28.45 17.07
N ALA A 424 -10.03 -27.47 17.11
CA ALA A 424 -10.97 -27.27 18.22
C ALA A 424 -11.92 -28.47 18.39
N LEU A 425 -12.47 -29.00 17.29
CA LEU A 425 -13.30 -30.21 17.30
C LEU A 425 -12.50 -31.44 17.75
N ARG A 426 -11.25 -31.60 17.29
CA ARG A 426 -10.37 -32.68 17.74
C ARG A 426 -10.02 -32.56 19.22
N ALA A 427 -9.77 -31.35 19.72
CA ALA A 427 -9.49 -31.10 21.13
C ALA A 427 -10.70 -31.46 22.01
N ARG A 428 -11.93 -31.13 21.56
CA ARG A 428 -13.18 -31.48 22.27
C ARG A 428 -13.51 -32.97 22.21
N ARG A 429 -13.08 -33.68 21.17
CA ARG A 429 -13.27 -35.13 21.02
C ARG A 429 -12.22 -35.96 21.76
N ARG A 430 -11.20 -35.34 22.37
CA ARG A 430 -10.28 -36.08 23.23
C ARG A 430 -11.03 -36.49 24.50
N PRO A 431 -10.96 -37.78 24.90
CA PRO A 431 -11.58 -38.23 26.14
C PRO A 431 -11.03 -37.40 27.30
N VAL A 432 -11.90 -37.02 28.23
CA VAL A 432 -11.52 -36.26 29.43
C VAL A 432 -10.65 -37.17 30.30
N VAL A 433 -9.34 -36.90 30.35
CA VAL A 433 -8.36 -37.70 31.12
C VAL A 433 -8.11 -37.10 32.52
N THR A 434 -8.91 -36.11 32.96
CA THR A 434 -8.76 -35.46 34.26
C THR A 434 -10.08 -35.41 35.02
N GLY A 435 -10.04 -35.71 36.33
CA GLY A 435 -11.20 -35.63 37.23
C GLY A 435 -11.84 -36.99 37.58
N ALA A 436 -13.07 -36.93 38.14
CA ALA A 436 -13.82 -38.06 38.69
C ALA A 436 -14.00 -39.23 37.71
N GLU A 437 -14.17 -38.90 36.43
CA GLU A 437 -14.43 -39.83 35.33
C GLU A 437 -13.16 -40.57 34.89
N ALA A 438 -11.98 -39.96 35.03
CA ALA A 438 -10.70 -40.62 34.77
C ALA A 438 -10.31 -41.62 35.87
N MET A 439 -10.85 -41.45 37.08
CA MET A 439 -10.60 -42.37 38.18
C MET A 439 -11.38 -43.68 38.01
N VAL A 440 -12.60 -43.65 37.47
CA VAL A 440 -13.38 -44.86 37.21
C VAL A 440 -12.75 -45.62 36.03
N GLY A 441 -12.31 -46.85 36.27
CA GLY A 441 -11.57 -47.69 35.32
C GLY A 441 -10.05 -47.73 35.56
N SER A 442 -9.50 -46.83 36.39
CA SER A 442 -8.08 -46.82 36.75
C SER A 442 -7.69 -48.01 37.63
N ILE A 443 -6.42 -48.43 37.54
CA ILE A 443 -5.85 -49.50 38.36
C ILE A 443 -5.05 -48.85 39.50
N GLY A 444 -5.30 -49.31 40.72
CA GLY A 444 -4.52 -48.97 41.90
C GLY A 444 -4.00 -50.19 42.63
N GLU A 445 -3.19 -49.96 43.65
CA GLU A 445 -2.60 -51.00 44.51
C GLU A 445 -3.02 -50.75 45.96
N VAL A 446 -3.56 -51.77 46.63
CA VAL A 446 -3.93 -51.70 48.05
C VAL A 446 -2.67 -51.53 48.90
N LEU A 447 -2.68 -50.59 49.84
CA LEU A 447 -1.51 -50.27 50.67
C LEU A 447 -1.48 -51.10 51.96
N ASP A 448 -0.28 -51.20 52.53
CA ASP A 448 0.20 -51.70 53.83
C ASP A 448 -0.75 -52.54 54.72
N ASP A 449 -1.93 -52.03 55.08
CA ASP A 449 -2.85 -52.70 56.03
C ASP A 449 -3.93 -53.58 55.37
N GLY A 450 -4.01 -53.61 54.03
CA GLY A 450 -5.09 -54.28 53.31
C GLY A 450 -6.45 -53.57 53.44
N LEU A 451 -7.48 -54.10 52.78
CA LEU A 451 -8.87 -53.70 53.00
C LEU A 451 -9.48 -54.68 53.99
N LEU A 452 -9.64 -54.23 55.22
CA LEU A 452 -10.25 -55.00 56.31
C LEU A 452 -11.75 -54.73 56.37
N ALA A 453 -12.53 -55.74 56.76
CA ALA A 453 -13.98 -55.61 56.91
C ALA A 453 -14.32 -54.53 57.95
N ASP A 454 -15.06 -53.50 57.53
CA ASP A 454 -15.47 -52.43 58.43
C ASP A 454 -16.53 -52.99 59.40
N GLN A 455 -16.26 -52.93 60.71
CA GLN A 455 -17.20 -53.32 61.76
C GLN A 455 -18.18 -52.17 61.97
N PRO A 456 -19.48 -52.31 61.65
CA PRO A 456 -20.41 -51.19 61.68
C PRO A 456 -20.59 -50.68 63.12
N HIS A 457 -20.08 -49.48 63.41
CA HIS A 457 -20.49 -48.72 64.58
C HIS A 457 -21.89 -48.15 64.31
N GLY A 458 -22.92 -48.95 64.62
CA GLY A 458 -24.28 -48.50 64.86
C GLY A 458 -25.01 -47.82 63.69
N ALA A 459 -25.49 -48.59 62.71
CA ALA A 459 -26.73 -48.32 61.95
C ALA A 459 -27.04 -49.51 61.02
N ALA A 460 -28.30 -49.92 60.94
CA ALA A 460 -28.76 -50.98 60.03
C ALA A 460 -28.69 -50.51 58.57
N GLY A 461 -27.84 -51.15 57.76
CA GLY A 461 -27.63 -50.90 56.32
C GLY A 461 -26.76 -52.00 55.68
N PRO A 462 -26.77 -52.17 54.33
CA PRO A 462 -26.46 -53.44 53.68
C PRO A 462 -24.97 -53.72 53.46
N ALA A 463 -24.63 -55.01 53.54
CA ALA A 463 -23.38 -55.72 53.18
C ALA A 463 -22.04 -55.22 53.80
N PRO A 464 -21.17 -56.13 54.28
CA PRO A 464 -19.87 -55.76 54.82
C PRO A 464 -18.98 -55.18 53.71
N SER A 465 -18.72 -53.88 53.74
CA SER A 465 -17.71 -53.25 52.88
C SER A 465 -16.37 -53.25 53.60
N ALA A 466 -15.34 -53.82 52.99
CA ALA A 466 -13.98 -53.70 53.49
C ALA A 466 -13.40 -52.34 53.06
N ALA A 467 -12.90 -51.56 54.01
CA ALA A 467 -12.40 -50.21 53.76
C ALA A 467 -10.92 -50.10 54.12
N GLY A 468 -10.19 -49.27 53.38
CA GLY A 468 -8.76 -49.04 53.62
C GLY A 468 -8.19 -48.03 52.64
N TRP A 469 -6.87 -48.10 52.42
CA TRP A 469 -6.16 -47.16 51.55
C TRP A 469 -5.58 -47.88 50.34
N ALA A 470 -5.71 -47.29 49.16
CA ALA A 470 -5.02 -47.74 47.95
C ALA A 470 -4.32 -46.57 47.27
N ARG A 471 -3.20 -46.86 46.59
CA ARG A 471 -2.52 -45.92 45.73
C ARG A 471 -3.13 -46.00 44.34
N VAL A 472 -3.78 -44.93 43.90
CA VAL A 472 -4.41 -44.81 42.57
C VAL A 472 -3.80 -43.58 41.90
N HIS A 473 -3.26 -43.72 40.69
CA HIS A 473 -2.56 -42.63 39.98
C HIS A 473 -1.41 -41.96 40.79
N GLY A 474 -0.75 -42.70 41.68
CA GLY A 474 0.35 -42.19 42.51
C GLY A 474 -0.08 -41.47 43.79
N GLU A 475 -1.38 -41.25 44.00
CA GLU A 475 -1.94 -40.61 45.20
C GLU A 475 -2.61 -41.63 46.13
N ARG A 476 -2.69 -41.31 47.43
CA ARG A 476 -3.30 -42.16 48.45
C ARG A 476 -4.79 -41.84 48.58
N TRP A 477 -5.64 -42.80 48.19
CA TRP A 477 -7.10 -42.67 48.21
C TRP A 477 -7.73 -43.63 49.23
N ARG A 478 -8.81 -43.20 49.88
CA ARG A 478 -9.62 -44.08 50.71
C ARG A 478 -10.51 -44.91 49.79
N VAL A 479 -10.44 -46.23 49.92
CA VAL A 479 -11.16 -47.15 49.03
C VAL A 479 -12.02 -48.13 49.80
N ALA A 480 -13.15 -48.54 49.21
CA ALA A 480 -14.03 -49.57 49.72
C ALA A 480 -14.19 -50.70 48.69
N SER A 481 -14.18 -51.94 49.14
CA SER A 481 -14.45 -53.12 48.33
C SER A 481 -15.52 -54.00 48.98
N SER A 482 -16.22 -54.81 48.17
CA SER A 482 -17.20 -55.79 48.66
C SER A 482 -16.55 -57.04 49.26
N VAL A 483 -15.23 -57.21 49.10
CA VAL A 483 -14.45 -58.35 49.60
C VAL A 483 -13.19 -57.81 50.29
N PRO A 484 -12.70 -58.43 51.38
CA PRO A 484 -11.40 -58.10 51.95
C PRO A 484 -10.26 -58.36 50.96
N LEU A 485 -9.32 -57.43 50.86
CA LEU A 485 -8.18 -57.53 49.92
C LEU A 485 -6.87 -57.35 50.69
N ALA A 486 -5.85 -58.14 50.38
CA ALA A 486 -4.53 -58.01 51.00
C ALA A 486 -3.79 -56.76 50.47
N ALA A 487 -2.82 -56.28 51.26
CA ALA A 487 -1.88 -55.27 50.79
C ALA A 487 -1.12 -55.79 49.56
N GLY A 488 -0.86 -54.90 48.59
CA GLY A 488 -0.24 -55.22 47.31
C GLY A 488 -1.20 -55.73 46.22
N CYS A 489 -2.48 -56.02 46.55
CA CYS A 489 -3.45 -56.44 45.53
C CYS A 489 -3.77 -55.29 44.56
N ARG A 490 -3.75 -55.59 43.26
CA ARG A 490 -4.20 -54.64 42.23
C ARG A 490 -5.72 -54.60 42.17
N VAL A 491 -6.26 -53.39 42.12
CA VAL A 491 -7.71 -53.16 42.13
C VAL A 491 -8.10 -52.18 41.03
N ARG A 492 -9.27 -52.39 40.43
CA ARG A 492 -9.89 -51.46 39.48
C ARG A 492 -10.90 -50.60 40.21
N VAL A 493 -10.81 -49.29 40.04
CA VAL A 493 -11.82 -48.36 40.54
C VAL A 493 -13.09 -48.50 39.69
N THR A 494 -14.21 -48.84 40.32
CA THR A 494 -15.52 -49.03 39.65
C THR A 494 -16.47 -47.87 39.88
N GLY A 495 -16.20 -47.02 40.87
CA GLY A 495 -17.01 -45.85 41.17
C GLY A 495 -16.32 -44.90 42.14
N ARG A 496 -16.83 -43.68 42.25
CA ARG A 496 -16.37 -42.68 43.22
C ARG A 496 -17.57 -42.04 43.92
N GLN A 497 -17.53 -42.00 45.24
CA GLN A 497 -18.46 -41.25 46.07
C GLN A 497 -17.66 -40.26 46.93
N GLY A 498 -17.69 -38.98 46.55
CA GLY A 498 -16.90 -37.94 47.24
C GLY A 498 -15.40 -38.22 47.22
N LEU A 499 -14.79 -38.38 48.40
CA LEU A 499 -13.38 -38.72 48.61
C LEU A 499 -13.11 -40.22 48.76
N MET A 500 -14.13 -41.07 48.57
CA MET A 500 -14.02 -42.53 48.67
C MET A 500 -14.18 -43.19 47.28
N LEU A 501 -13.29 -44.12 46.95
CA LEU A 501 -13.38 -44.91 45.71
C LEU A 501 -13.93 -46.30 45.98
N THR A 502 -14.86 -46.76 45.16
CA THR A 502 -15.27 -48.16 45.15
C THR A 502 -14.32 -48.93 44.25
N VAL A 503 -13.75 -50.03 44.74
CA VAL A 503 -12.75 -50.82 44.03
C VAL A 503 -13.11 -52.30 43.99
N ALA A 504 -12.85 -52.94 42.85
CA ALA A 504 -12.99 -54.38 42.67
C ALA A 504 -11.61 -55.01 42.39
N PRO A 505 -11.34 -56.23 42.87
CA PRO A 505 -10.08 -56.91 42.59
C PRO A 505 -9.88 -57.13 41.09
N LEU A 506 -8.67 -56.86 40.58
CA LEU A 506 -8.21 -57.42 39.32
C LEU A 506 -7.76 -58.85 39.62
N TYR A 507 -8.55 -59.86 39.23
CA TYR A 507 -8.09 -61.25 39.26
C TYR A 507 -7.04 -61.46 38.16
N ASP A 508 -5.78 -61.18 38.48
CA ASP A 508 -4.63 -61.79 37.81
C ASP A 508 -4.26 -63.03 38.63
N VAL A 509 -4.68 -64.22 38.20
CA VAL A 509 -4.20 -65.49 38.78
C VAL A 509 -2.74 -65.66 38.37
N PRO A 510 -1.75 -65.68 39.28
CA PRO A 510 -0.44 -66.21 38.97
C PRO A 510 -0.53 -67.74 39.01
N ALA A 511 -0.30 -68.36 37.85
CA ALA A 511 0.02 -69.78 37.80
C ALA A 511 1.43 -70.04 38.37
N GLN A 512 1.65 -71.28 38.82
CA GLN A 512 2.85 -71.92 39.40
C GLN A 512 2.80 -72.04 40.94
N GLU A 513 3.11 -73.18 41.57
CA GLU A 513 3.75 -74.42 41.13
C GLU A 513 3.53 -75.53 42.17
N GLN A 514 3.55 -76.78 41.71
CA GLN A 514 3.50 -78.01 42.51
C GLN A 514 4.68 -78.12 43.49
N GLN A 515 4.46 -78.62 44.72
CA GLN A 515 5.10 -79.87 45.19
C GLN A 515 4.78 -80.25 46.65
N HIS A 516 4.67 -81.58 46.81
CA HIS A 516 4.98 -82.42 47.97
C HIS A 516 3.87 -82.90 48.93
N GLN A 517 3.50 -84.16 48.67
CA GLN A 517 3.53 -85.34 49.57
C GLN A 517 2.44 -85.53 50.61
N GLY A 518 1.88 -86.76 50.59
CA GLY A 518 1.43 -87.42 51.80
C GLY A 518 0.25 -88.37 51.63
N GLU A 519 0.45 -89.51 50.96
CA GLU A 519 -0.23 -90.75 51.36
C GLU A 519 0.19 -91.08 52.81
N PRO A 520 -0.67 -91.69 53.66
CA PRO A 520 -0.70 -93.16 53.65
C PRO A 520 -2.03 -93.83 54.04
N THR A 521 -2.08 -95.11 53.61
CA THR A 521 -2.88 -96.28 54.03
C THR A 521 -4.37 -96.35 53.75
#